data_AF-A0A536FSD3-F1
#
_entry.id   AF-A0A536FSD3-F1
#
_cell.length_a   1.000
_cell.length_b   1.000
_cell.length_c   1.000
_cell.angle_alpha   90.00
_cell.angle_beta   90.00
_cell.angle_gamma   90.00
#
_symmetry.space_group_name_H-M   'P 1'
#
loop_
_entity.id
_entity.type
_entity.pdbx_description
1 polymer ?
#
loop_
_entity_poly.entity_id
_entity_poly.type
_entity_poly.pdbx_seq_one_letter_code
_entity_poly.pdbx_strand_id
1 'polypeptide(L)'
;VLVMDRTQWLEAALDDMLPYFLDMLDSLSGDETPENPRVLEESRKIDPSGPAGVLGVGIGLTIGQLAKRALGTYELAVPRPNHDDRLLVLPENLAVFAREWEIPLNEVQAWACTTDALVHLVITRAHVRRRLTALLRTYMTNVGLDSEALA
;
A
#
# COMPACT_ATOMS: atom_id res chain seq x y z
N VAL A 1 -3.02 4.59 19.21
CA VAL A 1 -3.38 5.40 18.02
C VAL A 1 -2.29 6.44 17.81
N LEU A 2 -1.77 6.60 16.60
CA LEU A 2 -0.77 7.58 16.24
C LEU A 2 -1.40 8.61 15.30
N VAL A 3 -1.27 9.88 15.66
CA VAL A 3 -1.72 11.00 14.83
C VAL A 3 -0.62 11.33 13.84
N MET A 4 -0.98 11.44 12.57
CA MET A 4 -0.04 11.71 11.51
C MET A 4 -0.62 12.63 10.44
N ASP A 5 0.27 13.34 9.76
CA ASP A 5 -0.06 14.08 8.54
C ASP A 5 -0.09 13.16 7.30
N ARG A 6 -0.48 13.73 6.15
CA ARG A 6 -0.59 12.98 4.89
C ARG A 6 0.76 12.43 4.41
N THR A 7 1.86 13.14 4.66
CA THR A 7 3.20 12.73 4.25
C THR A 7 3.66 11.55 5.08
N GLN A 8 3.49 11.63 6.40
CA GLN A 8 3.79 10.54 7.33
C GLN A 8 2.95 9.30 7.03
N TRP A 9 1.66 9.48 6.68
CA TRP A 9 0.82 8.36 6.27
C TRP A 9 1.28 7.75 4.94
N LEU A 10 1.66 8.58 3.95
CA LEU A 10 2.20 8.13 2.67
C LEU A 10 3.46 7.28 2.87
N GLU A 11 4.40 7.75 3.69
CA GLU A 11 5.62 7.01 4.03
C GLU A 11 5.28 5.65 4.67
N ALA A 12 4.43 5.65 5.70
CA ALA A 12 3.99 4.43 6.36
C ALA A 12 3.27 3.45 5.41
N ALA A 13 2.42 3.99 4.53
CA ALA A 13 1.69 3.24 3.52
C ALA A 13 2.64 2.62 2.48
N LEU A 14 3.65 3.36 2.03
CA LEU A 14 4.68 2.85 1.13
C LEU A 14 5.49 1.75 1.80
N ASP A 15 5.99 1.96 3.02
CA ASP A 15 6.77 0.95 3.75
C ASP A 15 6.00 -0.37 3.92
N ASP A 16 4.69 -0.30 4.15
CA ASP A 16 3.86 -1.50 4.32
C ASP A 16 3.46 -2.17 3.01
N MET A 17 3.27 -1.40 1.93
CA MET A 17 2.75 -1.91 0.67
C MET A 17 3.83 -2.27 -0.34
N LEU A 18 4.97 -1.58 -0.31
CA LEU A 18 6.08 -1.79 -1.23
C LEU A 18 6.50 -3.27 -1.31
N PRO A 19 6.56 -4.06 -0.23
CA PRO A 19 6.89 -5.48 -0.33
C PRO A 19 5.93 -6.29 -1.20
N TYR A 20 4.64 -5.95 -1.25
CA TYR A 20 3.67 -6.65 -2.12
C TYR A 20 3.84 -6.26 -3.58
N PHE A 21 4.22 -5.01 -3.85
CA PHE A 21 4.46 -4.52 -5.21
C PHE A 21 5.81 -4.95 -5.76
N LEU A 22 6.84 -5.09 -4.92
CA LEU A 22 8.14 -5.61 -5.33
C LEU A 22 8.03 -7.04 -5.87
N ASP A 23 7.23 -7.91 -5.22
CA ASP A 23 6.94 -9.24 -5.74
C ASP A 23 6.33 -9.20 -7.16
N MET A 24 5.43 -8.25 -7.41
CA MET A 24 4.81 -8.05 -8.72
C MET A 24 5.84 -7.53 -9.73
N LEU A 25 6.64 -6.53 -9.35
CA LEU A 25 7.67 -5.95 -10.23
C LEU A 25 8.74 -6.99 -10.60
N ASP A 26 9.18 -7.81 -9.64
CA ASP A 26 10.12 -8.91 -9.86
C ASP A 26 9.51 -9.99 -10.77
N SER A 27 8.19 -10.24 -10.71
CA SER A 27 7.54 -11.15 -11.66
C SER A 27 7.45 -10.58 -13.09
N LEU A 28 7.41 -9.26 -13.23
CA LEU A 28 7.30 -8.56 -14.51
C LEU A 28 8.64 -8.32 -15.20
N SER A 29 9.72 -8.21 -14.44
CA SER A 29 11.06 -8.02 -14.99
C SER A 29 11.58 -9.25 -15.74
N GLY A 30 10.96 -10.43 -15.56
CA GLY A 30 11.30 -11.64 -16.31
C GLY A 30 12.73 -12.12 -16.05
N ASP A 31 13.00 -13.37 -16.45
CA ASP A 31 14.25 -14.11 -16.20
C ASP A 31 15.44 -13.62 -17.05
N GLU A 32 15.64 -12.31 -17.21
CA GLU A 32 16.94 -11.79 -17.62
C GLU A 32 17.86 -11.75 -16.39
N THR A 33 18.14 -12.90 -15.78
CA THR A 33 19.34 -13.00 -14.94
C THR A 33 20.53 -12.72 -15.86
N PRO A 34 21.25 -11.60 -15.71
CA PRO A 34 22.46 -11.40 -16.47
C PRO A 34 23.42 -12.52 -16.07
N GLU A 35 24.02 -13.23 -17.02
CA GLU A 35 25.05 -14.26 -16.75
C GLU A 35 26.17 -13.75 -15.83
N ASN A 36 26.30 -12.43 -15.69
CA ASN A 36 27.29 -11.76 -14.88
C ASN A 36 26.67 -11.09 -13.63
N PRO A 37 27.00 -11.55 -12.40
CA PRO A 37 26.48 -10.99 -11.15
C PRO A 37 26.82 -9.51 -10.91
N ARG A 38 27.83 -8.96 -11.60
CA ARG A 38 28.13 -7.51 -11.55
C ARG A 38 27.13 -6.67 -12.38
N VAL A 39 26.62 -7.23 -13.47
CA VAL A 39 25.61 -6.57 -14.30
C VAL A 39 24.26 -6.58 -13.57
N LEU A 40 23.96 -7.61 -12.78
CA LEU A 40 22.76 -7.69 -11.95
C LEU A 40 22.68 -6.58 -10.88
N GLU A 41 23.80 -6.21 -10.24
CA GLU A 41 23.83 -5.10 -9.28
C GLU A 41 23.64 -3.72 -9.95
N GLU A 42 24.16 -3.54 -11.17
CA GLU A 42 23.99 -2.29 -11.94
C GLU A 42 22.60 -2.18 -12.61
N SER A 43 21.98 -3.30 -12.99
CA SER A 43 20.66 -3.40 -13.64
C SER A 43 19.50 -3.20 -12.68
N ARG A 44 19.75 -3.24 -11.36
CA ARG A 44 18.73 -3.02 -10.33
C ARG A 44 18.26 -1.57 -10.23
N LYS A 45 18.80 -0.68 -11.08
CA LYS A 45 18.22 0.63 -11.34
C LYS A 45 16.96 0.41 -12.16
N ILE A 46 15.80 0.56 -11.52
CA ILE A 46 14.52 0.64 -12.21
C ILE A 46 14.66 1.71 -13.30
N ASP A 47 14.68 1.31 -14.56
CA ASP A 47 14.60 2.25 -15.66
C ASP A 47 13.23 2.94 -15.57
N PRO A 48 13.17 4.25 -15.30
CA PRO A 48 11.90 4.97 -15.16
C PRO A 48 11.07 4.95 -16.45
N SER A 49 11.68 4.66 -17.60
CA SER A 49 11.01 4.52 -18.90
C SER A 49 10.61 3.08 -19.25
N GLY A 50 11.11 2.08 -18.51
CA GLY A 50 10.73 0.68 -18.68
C GLY A 50 9.39 0.33 -18.01
N PRO A 51 8.79 -0.85 -18.32
CA PRO A 51 7.49 -1.25 -17.77
C PRO A 51 7.42 -1.23 -16.24
N ALA A 52 8.47 -1.72 -15.58
CA ALA A 52 8.58 -1.69 -14.11
C ALA A 52 8.63 -0.26 -13.55
N GLY A 53 9.30 0.67 -14.25
CA GLY A 53 9.37 2.08 -13.87
C GLY A 53 8.03 2.80 -14.00
N VAL A 54 7.33 2.61 -15.13
CA VAL A 54 5.99 3.18 -15.37
C VAL A 54 5.00 2.71 -14.31
N LEU A 55 5.02 1.42 -13.98
CA LEU A 55 4.17 0.85 -12.93
C LEU A 55 4.53 1.36 -11.54
N GLY A 56 5.82 1.44 -11.22
CA GLY A 56 6.28 2.03 -9.96
C GLY A 56 5.77 3.46 -9.76
N VAL A 57 5.82 4.29 -10.81
CA VAL A 57 5.26 5.65 -10.81
C VAL A 57 3.74 5.62 -10.60
N GLY A 58 3.03 4.75 -11.31
CA GLY A 58 1.57 4.60 -11.17
C GLY A 58 1.13 4.21 -9.76
N ILE A 59 1.84 3.26 -9.14
CA ILE A 59 1.63 2.85 -7.75
C ILE A 59 1.87 4.03 -6.80
N GLY A 60 3.01 4.72 -6.95
CA GLY A 60 3.34 5.88 -6.11
C GLY A 60 2.31 7.01 -6.20
N LEU A 61 1.85 7.34 -7.41
CA LEU A 61 0.78 8.31 -7.63
C LEU A 61 -0.53 7.88 -6.97
N THR A 62 -0.89 6.59 -7.09
CA THR A 62 -2.12 6.05 -6.50
C THR A 62 -2.10 6.12 -4.98
N ILE A 63 -1.00 5.71 -4.35
CA ILE A 63 -0.83 5.81 -2.89
C ILE A 63 -0.82 7.29 -2.46
N GLY A 64 -0.19 8.17 -3.24
CA GLY A 64 -0.23 9.61 -3.01
C GLY A 64 -1.64 10.21 -3.08
N GLN A 65 -2.49 9.76 -4.00
CA GLN A 65 -3.89 10.15 -4.03
C GLN A 65 -4.67 9.58 -2.85
N LEU A 66 -4.37 8.34 -2.45
CA LEU A 66 -5.00 7.72 -1.29
C LEU A 66 -4.67 8.49 -0.01
N ALA A 67 -3.43 8.94 0.17
CA ALA A 67 -3.02 9.74 1.33
C ALA A 67 -3.85 11.03 1.51
N LYS A 68 -4.36 11.61 0.42
CA LYS A 68 -5.22 12.81 0.47
C LYS A 68 -6.62 12.54 1.01
N ARG A 69 -7.08 11.29 0.93
CA ARG A 69 -8.45 10.89 1.31
C ARG A 69 -8.50 9.88 2.45
N ALA A 70 -7.35 9.30 2.81
CA ALA A 70 -7.26 8.29 3.85
C ALA A 70 -7.81 8.80 5.17
N LEU A 71 -8.73 8.04 5.77
CA LEU A 71 -9.36 8.33 7.05
C LEU A 71 -8.73 7.53 8.20
N GLY A 72 -7.90 6.53 7.88
CA GLY A 72 -7.23 5.70 8.89
C GLY A 72 -6.16 4.77 8.36
N THR A 73 -5.89 3.76 9.17
CA THR A 73 -4.88 2.70 9.02
C THR A 73 -5.23 1.73 7.91
N TYR A 74 -6.49 1.33 7.84
CA TYR A 74 -6.92 0.19 7.01
C TYR A 74 -7.75 0.60 5.79
N GLU A 75 -7.47 1.78 5.23
CA GLU A 75 -8.01 2.21 3.93
C GLU A 75 -7.85 1.15 2.85
N LEU A 76 -6.66 0.54 2.82
CA LEU A 76 -6.42 -0.72 2.14
C LEU A 76 -6.38 -1.77 3.25
N ALA A 77 -7.38 -2.65 3.29
CA ALA A 77 -7.51 -3.73 4.27
C ALA A 77 -6.46 -4.84 4.05
N VAL A 78 -5.20 -4.44 3.96
CA VAL A 78 -4.04 -5.29 3.71
C VAL A 78 -3.25 -5.49 5.01
N PRO A 79 -2.63 -6.67 5.22
CA PRO A 79 -1.74 -6.86 6.34
C PRO A 79 -0.50 -5.97 6.21
N ARG A 80 -0.20 -5.21 7.26
CA ARG A 80 0.98 -4.34 7.34
C ARG A 80 2.15 -5.13 7.94
N PRO A 81 3.21 -5.45 7.17
CA PRO A 81 4.30 -6.32 7.63
C PRO A 81 5.33 -5.59 8.50
N ASN A 82 5.48 -4.27 8.32
CA ASN A 82 6.57 -3.47 8.89
C ASN A 82 6.14 -2.57 10.06
N HIS A 83 4.83 -2.37 10.26
CA HIS A 83 4.30 -1.52 11.33
C HIS A 83 3.78 -2.31 12.53
N ASP A 84 4.05 -1.75 13.72
CA ASP A 84 3.51 -2.16 15.03
C ASP A 84 1.98 -2.28 15.02
N ASP A 85 1.40 -2.92 16.07
CA ASP A 85 -0.04 -3.01 16.36
C ASP A 85 -0.72 -1.66 16.67
N ARG A 86 -0.35 -0.59 15.97
CA ARG A 86 -0.81 0.78 16.17
C ARG A 86 -1.77 1.19 15.05
N LEU A 87 -2.87 1.81 15.44
CA LEU A 87 -3.78 2.48 14.50
C LEU A 87 -3.29 3.90 14.19
N LEU A 88 -3.40 4.30 12.93
CA LEU A 88 -3.05 5.59 12.36
C LEU A 88 -4.31 6.43 12.16
N VAL A 89 -4.23 7.72 12.45
CA VAL A 89 -5.33 8.67 12.26
C VAL A 89 -4.82 9.95 11.60
N LEU A 90 -5.56 10.46 10.61
CA LEU A 90 -5.28 11.73 9.93
C LEU A 90 -6.35 12.78 10.27
N PRO A 91 -6.14 13.62 11.30
CA PRO A 91 -7.15 14.57 11.75
C PRO A 91 -7.59 15.56 10.66
N GLU A 92 -6.69 15.96 9.77
CA GLU A 92 -7.02 16.88 8.68
C GLU A 92 -8.02 16.25 7.70
N ASN A 93 -7.78 14.99 7.28
CA ASN A 93 -8.68 14.29 6.37
C ASN A 93 -10.04 14.03 7.04
N LEU A 94 -10.05 13.65 8.31
CA LEU A 94 -11.30 13.49 9.08
C LEU A 94 -12.07 14.81 9.20
N ALA A 95 -11.37 15.94 9.40
CA ALA A 95 -12.00 17.26 9.48
C ALA A 95 -12.53 17.77 8.14
N VAL A 96 -11.87 17.42 7.03
CA VAL A 96 -12.38 17.70 5.68
C VAL A 96 -13.61 16.84 5.42
N PHE A 97 -13.54 15.53 5.66
CA PHE A 97 -14.66 14.61 5.49
C PHE A 97 -15.87 15.02 6.34
N ALA A 98 -15.68 15.31 7.62
CA ALA A 98 -16.74 15.78 8.51
C ALA A 98 -17.45 17.03 7.97
N ARG A 99 -16.69 17.96 7.41
CA ARG A 99 -17.23 19.22 6.85
C ARG A 99 -17.98 18.99 5.54
N GLU A 100 -17.44 18.19 4.63
CA GLU A 100 -18.05 17.92 3.33
C GLU A 100 -19.38 17.17 3.46
N TRP A 101 -19.49 16.32 4.48
CA TRP A 101 -20.66 15.49 4.74
C TRP A 101 -21.57 16.03 5.85
N GLU A 102 -21.25 17.20 6.42
CA GLU A 102 -21.99 17.85 7.50
C GLU A 102 -22.19 16.96 8.76
N ILE A 103 -21.21 16.10 9.04
CA ILE A 103 -21.21 15.19 10.20
C ILE A 103 -20.38 15.82 11.33
N PRO A 104 -20.80 15.74 12.61
CA PRO A 104 -19.96 16.16 13.73
C PRO A 104 -18.60 15.45 13.72
N LEU A 105 -17.51 16.22 13.85
CA LEU A 105 -16.14 15.68 13.75
C LEU A 105 -15.88 14.54 14.75
N ASN A 106 -16.42 14.63 15.96
CA ASN A 106 -16.30 13.59 16.97
C ASN A 106 -16.96 12.27 16.56
N GLU A 107 -18.06 12.31 15.79
CA GLU A 107 -18.72 11.10 15.28
C GLU A 107 -17.89 10.45 14.18
N VAL A 108 -17.35 11.24 13.25
CA VAL A 108 -16.42 10.75 12.21
C VAL A 108 -15.18 10.13 12.83
N GLN A 109 -14.59 10.78 13.84
CA GLN A 109 -13.44 10.26 14.57
C GLN A 109 -13.76 8.93 15.26
N ALA A 110 -14.90 8.85 15.96
CA ALA A 110 -15.33 7.63 16.64
C ALA A 110 -15.55 6.48 15.65
N TRP A 111 -16.22 6.76 14.53
CA TRP A 111 -16.45 5.79 13.46
C TRP A 111 -15.15 5.29 12.84
N ALA A 112 -14.24 6.20 12.47
CA ALA A 112 -12.96 5.84 11.84
C ALA A 112 -12.12 4.98 12.78
N CYS A 113 -11.97 5.39 14.05
CA CYS A 113 -11.21 4.63 15.05
C CYS A 113 -11.82 3.25 15.31
N THR A 114 -13.15 3.16 15.39
CA THR A 114 -13.85 1.89 15.64
C THR A 114 -13.69 0.94 14.45
N THR A 115 -13.87 1.44 13.23
CA THR A 115 -13.73 0.64 12.00
C THR A 115 -12.31 0.11 11.86
N ASP A 116 -11.32 0.98 12.03
CA ASP A 116 -9.92 0.59 12.01
C ASP A 116 -9.58 -0.44 13.09
N ALA A 117 -10.07 -0.26 14.32
CA ALA A 117 -9.87 -1.23 15.39
C ALA A 117 -10.48 -2.60 15.07
N LEU A 118 -11.68 -2.63 14.47
CA LEU A 118 -12.33 -3.88 14.06
C LEU A 118 -11.52 -4.59 12.98
N VAL A 119 -11.08 -3.87 11.95
CA VAL A 119 -10.25 -4.45 10.88
C VAL A 119 -8.93 -4.96 11.45
N HIS A 120 -8.29 -4.18 12.34
CA HIS A 120 -7.07 -4.56 13.03
C HIS A 120 -7.22 -5.87 13.80
N LEU A 121 -8.29 -6.01 14.58
CA LEU A 121 -8.56 -7.21 15.39
C LEU A 121 -8.72 -8.48 14.56
N VAL A 122 -9.16 -8.36 13.31
CA VAL A 122 -9.32 -9.47 12.37
C VAL A 122 -8.01 -9.74 11.63
N ILE A 123 -7.40 -8.71 11.03
CA ILE A 123 -6.19 -8.85 10.20
C ILE A 123 -4.98 -9.30 11.01
N THR A 124 -4.88 -8.94 12.28
CA THR A 124 -3.75 -9.34 13.15
C THR A 124 -3.81 -10.80 13.59
N ARG A 125 -4.94 -11.50 13.42
CA ARG A 125 -5.04 -12.93 13.75
C ARG A 125 -4.08 -13.72 12.89
N ALA A 126 -3.19 -14.49 13.52
CA ALA A 126 -2.08 -15.16 12.84
C ALA A 126 -2.50 -15.97 11.59
N HIS A 127 -3.60 -16.71 11.67
CA HIS A 127 -4.11 -17.49 10.53
C HIS A 127 -4.71 -16.61 9.43
N VAL A 128 -5.40 -15.52 9.79
CA VAL A 128 -5.96 -14.55 8.83
C VAL A 128 -4.83 -13.82 8.13
N ARG A 129 -3.90 -13.22 8.89
CA ARG A 129 -2.71 -12.54 8.37
C ARG A 129 -1.98 -13.43 7.37
N ARG A 130 -1.61 -14.64 7.79
CA ARG A 130 -0.89 -15.59 6.94
C ARG A 130 -1.66 -15.92 5.66
N ARG A 131 -2.96 -16.20 5.76
CA ARG A 131 -3.77 -16.56 4.59
C ARG A 131 -3.95 -15.38 3.64
N LEU A 132 -4.23 -14.19 4.17
CA LEU A 132 -4.43 -12.98 3.37
C LEU A 132 -3.12 -12.55 2.70
N THR A 133 -2.00 -12.55 3.41
CA THR A 133 -0.68 -12.29 2.82
C THR A 133 -0.36 -13.29 1.70
N ALA A 134 -0.63 -14.59 1.90
CA ALA A 134 -0.40 -15.59 0.85
C ALA A 134 -1.28 -15.34 -0.39
N LEU A 135 -2.57 -15.04 -0.19
CA LEU A 135 -3.49 -14.70 -1.29
C LEU A 135 -3.06 -13.45 -2.05
N LEU A 136 -2.67 -12.39 -1.33
CA LEU A 136 -2.21 -11.14 -1.94
C LEU A 136 -0.95 -11.37 -2.77
N ARG A 137 0.03 -12.12 -2.27
CA ARG A 137 1.24 -12.45 -3.04
C ARG A 137 0.91 -13.25 -4.28
N THR A 138 0.12 -14.32 -4.16
CA THR A 138 -0.33 -15.11 -5.33
C THR A 138 -1.08 -14.26 -6.34
N TYR A 139 -1.93 -13.33 -5.89
CA TYR A 139 -2.61 -12.40 -6.80
C TYR A 139 -1.60 -11.48 -7.49
N MET A 140 -0.72 -10.82 -6.75
CA MET A 140 0.27 -9.88 -7.29
C MET A 140 1.23 -10.52 -8.30
N THR A 141 1.60 -11.79 -8.13
CA THR A 141 2.45 -12.52 -9.10
C THR A 141 1.68 -13.03 -10.32
N ASN A 142 0.35 -13.18 -10.21
CA ASN A 142 -0.48 -13.75 -11.27
C ASN A 142 -1.32 -12.70 -12.02
N VAL A 143 -1.37 -11.46 -11.53
CA VAL A 143 -1.86 -10.31 -12.30
C VAL A 143 -0.82 -10.04 -13.38
N GLY A 144 -0.88 -10.87 -14.42
CA GLY A 144 -0.23 -10.60 -15.69
C GLY A 144 -0.81 -9.30 -16.22
N LEU A 145 -0.02 -8.25 -16.19
CA LEU A 145 -0.28 -7.10 -17.04
C LEU A 145 -0.08 -7.60 -18.46
N ASP A 146 -1.18 -7.70 -19.18
CA ASP A 146 -1.18 -8.05 -20.59
C ASP A 146 -0.34 -7.01 -21.33
N SER A 147 0.91 -7.34 -21.62
CA SER A 147 1.87 -6.42 -22.23
C SER A 147 1.42 -5.97 -23.61
N GLU A 148 0.57 -6.76 -24.28
CA GLU A 148 -0.07 -6.40 -25.56
C GLU A 148 -1.13 -5.30 -25.41
N ALA A 149 -1.73 -5.11 -24.24
CA ALA A 149 -2.74 -4.07 -24.01
C ALA A 149 -2.14 -2.68 -23.73
N LEU A 150 -0.83 -2.60 -23.48
CA LEU A 150 -0.10 -1.38 -23.14
C LEU A 150 0.85 -0.89 -24.26
N ALA A 151 0.89 -1.58 -25.40
CA ALA A 151 1.66 -1.21 -26.60
C ALA A 151 0.77 -0.54 -27.66
#